data_AF-A0A077XX53-F1
#
_entry.id   AF-A0A077XX53-F1
#
_cell.length_a   1.000
_cell.length_b   1.000
_cell.length_c   1.000
_cell.angle_alpha   90.00
_cell.angle_beta   90.00
_cell.angle_gamma   90.00
#
_symmetry.space_group_name_H-M   'P 1'
#
loop_
_entity.id
_entity.type
_entity.pdbx_description
1 polymer ?
#
loop_
_entity_poly.entity_id
_entity_poly.type
_entity_poly.pdbx_seq_one_letter_code
_entity_poly.pdbx_strand_id
1 'polypeptide(L)'
;MKKSALIITFLSLTISCFSQKSNRSETELTQKIDNYIKEIIEINEIPGTALAAIKDGKVIFEKYYGKSSLAENLNISENSVFRLYSTTKIMTTVSVFQLIERNQLS
;
A
#
# COMPACT_ATOMS: atom_id res chain seq x y z
N MET A 1 -2.56 -13.11 -52.08
CA MET A 1 -2.30 -11.87 -51.30
C MET A 1 -3.47 -11.47 -50.39
N LYS A 2 -4.71 -11.36 -50.89
CA LYS A 2 -5.87 -10.92 -50.07
C LYS A 2 -6.28 -11.90 -48.94
N LYS A 3 -6.19 -13.21 -49.15
CA LYS A 3 -6.52 -14.23 -48.11
C LYS A 3 -5.50 -14.28 -46.96
N SER A 4 -4.21 -14.17 -47.25
CA SER A 4 -3.15 -14.11 -46.22
C SER A 4 -3.23 -12.85 -45.37
N ALA A 5 -3.58 -11.70 -45.97
CA ALA A 5 -3.81 -10.46 -45.22
C ALA A 5 -4.96 -10.60 -44.22
N LEU A 6 -6.07 -11.25 -44.61
CA LEU A 6 -7.24 -11.45 -43.76
C LEU A 6 -6.98 -12.40 -42.57
N ILE A 7 -6.15 -13.42 -42.78
CA ILE A 7 -5.71 -14.34 -41.72
C ILE A 7 -4.80 -13.63 -40.72
N ILE A 8 -3.89 -12.76 -41.18
CA ILE A 8 -2.99 -11.99 -40.31
C ILE A 8 -3.81 -10.99 -39.47
N THR A 9 -4.80 -10.32 -40.06
CA THR A 9 -5.70 -9.42 -39.31
C THR A 9 -6.50 -10.18 -38.25
N PHE A 10 -7.03 -11.36 -38.59
CA PHE A 10 -7.78 -12.20 -37.64
C PHE A 10 -6.88 -12.69 -36.49
N LEU A 11 -5.64 -13.09 -36.78
CA LEU A 11 -4.68 -13.55 -35.79
C LEU A 11 -4.21 -12.41 -34.86
N SER A 12 -4.13 -11.17 -35.36
CA SER A 12 -3.80 -10.00 -34.54
C SER A 12 -4.93 -9.60 -33.58
N LEU A 13 -6.19 -9.83 -33.97
CA LEU A 13 -7.35 -9.54 -33.14
C LEU A 13 -7.47 -10.50 -31.95
N THR A 14 -7.15 -11.79 -32.15
CA THR A 14 -7.25 -12.81 -31.10
C THR A 14 -6.17 -12.64 -30.03
N ILE A 15 -4.97 -12.20 -30.40
CA ILE A 15 -3.87 -11.91 -29.45
C ILE A 15 -4.25 -10.78 -28.48
N SER A 16 -4.98 -9.78 -28.96
CA SER A 16 -5.44 -8.65 -28.12
C SER A 16 -6.49 -9.07 -27.07
N CYS A 17 -7.28 -10.12 -27.32
CA CYS A 17 -8.27 -10.62 -26.37
C CYS A 17 -7.66 -11.45 -25.22
N PHE A 18 -6.55 -12.16 -25.45
CA PHE A 18 -5.90 -12.99 -24.41
C PHE A 18 -4.99 -12.21 -23.46
N SER A 19 -4.72 -10.93 -23.71
CA SER A 19 -3.82 -10.10 -22.89
C SER A 19 -4.53 -9.24 -21.82
N GLN A 20 -5.85 -9.38 -21.66
CA GLN A 20 -6.56 -8.71 -20.56
C GLN A 20 -6.22 -9.37 -19.22
N LYS A 21 -5.14 -8.92 -18.60
CA LYS A 21 -4.84 -9.21 -17.20
C LYS A 21 -5.94 -8.56 -16.35
N SER A 22 -6.79 -9.38 -15.72
CA SER A 22 -7.87 -8.90 -14.86
C SER A 22 -7.28 -8.36 -13.54
N ASN A 23 -6.93 -7.08 -13.50
CA ASN A 23 -6.55 -6.37 -12.27
C ASN A 23 -7.75 -6.07 -11.35
N ARG A 24 -8.93 -6.63 -11.67
CA ARG A 24 -10.19 -6.34 -10.97
C ARG A 24 -10.11 -6.62 -9.47
N SER A 25 -9.46 -7.73 -9.08
CA SER A 25 -9.36 -8.14 -7.68
C SER A 25 -8.51 -7.18 -6.82
N GLU A 26 -7.44 -6.62 -7.38
CA GLU A 26 -6.55 -5.68 -6.67
C GLU A 26 -7.23 -4.31 -6.48
N THR A 27 -7.94 -3.84 -7.51
CA THR A 27 -8.77 -2.64 -7.43
C THR A 27 -9.89 -2.79 -6.40
N GLU A 28 -10.57 -3.93 -6.36
CA GLU A 28 -11.63 -4.21 -5.39
C GLU A 28 -11.10 -4.23 -3.94
N LEU A 29 -9.93 -4.83 -3.71
CA LEU A 29 -9.29 -4.82 -2.38
C LEU A 29 -8.91 -3.40 -1.95
N THR A 30 -8.29 -2.64 -2.84
CA THR A 30 -7.88 -1.25 -2.60
C THR A 30 -9.09 -0.39 -2.22
N GLN A 31 -10.21 -0.54 -2.93
CA GLN A 31 -11.45 0.19 -2.62
C GLN A 31 -12.03 -0.21 -1.27
N LYS A 32 -12.03 -1.50 -0.92
CA LYS A 32 -12.50 -1.97 0.39
C LYS A 32 -11.68 -1.37 1.54
N ILE A 33 -10.35 -1.39 1.43
CA ILE A 33 -9.46 -0.79 2.43
C ILE A 33 -9.71 0.72 2.52
N ASP A 34 -9.76 1.42 1.38
CA ASP A 34 -9.98 2.87 1.35
C ASP A 34 -11.30 3.29 2.00
N ASN A 35 -12.39 2.57 1.69
CA ASN A 35 -13.70 2.85 2.27
C ASN A 35 -13.73 2.60 3.78
N TYR A 36 -13.16 1.48 4.23
CA TYR A 36 -13.07 1.18 5.65
C TYR A 36 -12.27 2.23 6.42
N ILE A 37 -11.12 2.66 5.89
CA ILE A 37 -10.31 3.69 6.56
C ILE A 37 -11.03 5.03 6.59
N LYS A 38 -11.72 5.42 5.53
CA LYS A 38 -12.54 6.64 5.52
C LYS A 38 -13.65 6.61 6.58
N GLU A 39 -14.34 5.48 6.71
CA GLU A 39 -15.36 5.29 7.74
C GLU A 39 -14.76 5.43 9.16
N ILE A 40 -13.61 4.80 9.41
CA ILE A 40 -12.93 4.92 10.71
C ILE A 40 -12.44 6.34 10.99
N ILE A 41 -11.93 7.05 9.98
CA ILE A 41 -11.51 8.45 10.11
C ILE A 41 -12.71 9.32 10.50
N GLU A 42 -13.86 9.11 9.86
CA GLU A 42 -15.09 9.87 10.14
C GLU A 42 -15.62 9.59 11.55
N ILE A 43 -15.75 8.32 11.94
CA ILE A 43 -16.28 7.91 13.26
C ILE A 43 -15.42 8.42 14.41
N ASN A 44 -14.09 8.43 14.24
CA ASN A 44 -13.14 8.75 15.31
C ASN A 44 -12.54 10.16 15.17
N GLU A 45 -13.02 10.96 14.22
CA GLU A 45 -12.55 12.32 13.95
C GLU A 45 -11.02 12.40 13.79
N ILE A 46 -10.42 11.42 13.12
CA ILE A 46 -8.96 11.30 13.01
C ILE A 46 -8.44 12.43 12.10
N PRO A 47 -7.61 13.39 12.60
CA PRO A 47 -7.20 14.54 11.80
C PRO A 47 -6.32 14.18 10.60
N GLY A 48 -5.52 13.12 10.74
CA GLY A 48 -4.68 12.59 9.67
C GLY A 48 -4.08 11.24 10.04
N THR A 49 -3.90 10.39 9.04
CA THR A 49 -3.30 9.05 9.18
C THR A 49 -2.64 8.60 7.87
N ALA A 50 -1.71 7.66 7.98
CA ALA A 50 -1.04 7.02 6.85
C ALA A 50 -1.21 5.50 6.98
N LEU A 51 -1.48 4.82 5.87
CA LEU A 51 -1.61 3.37 5.84
C LEU A 51 -0.87 2.79 4.64
N ALA A 52 -0.05 1.76 4.92
CA ALA A 52 0.51 0.88 3.91
C ALA A 52 0.21 -0.58 4.26
N ALA A 53 -0.11 -1.39 3.25
CA ALA A 53 -0.23 -2.84 3.37
C ALA A 53 0.77 -3.52 2.44
N ILE A 54 1.51 -4.48 2.98
CA ILE A 54 2.57 -5.20 2.27
C ILE A 54 2.23 -6.69 2.23
N LYS A 55 2.31 -7.30 1.05
CA LYS A 55 2.13 -8.73 0.83
C LYS A 55 3.21 -9.25 -0.10
N ASP A 56 3.85 -10.36 0.28
CA ASP A 56 4.93 -10.99 -0.49
C ASP A 56 6.06 -10.00 -0.86
N GLY A 57 6.41 -9.12 0.09
CA GLY A 57 7.44 -8.08 -0.06
C GLY A 57 7.05 -6.91 -0.97
N LYS A 58 5.81 -6.84 -1.46
CA LYS A 58 5.30 -5.76 -2.31
C LYS A 58 4.24 -4.94 -1.60
N VAL A 59 4.31 -3.62 -1.78
CA VAL A 59 3.25 -2.71 -1.34
C VAL A 59 2.03 -2.95 -2.22
N ILE A 60 0.92 -3.35 -1.61
CA ILE A 60 -0.36 -3.61 -2.30
C ILE A 60 -1.41 -2.52 -2.03
N PHE A 61 -1.11 -1.64 -1.07
CA PHE A 61 -1.93 -0.47 -0.74
C PHE A 61 -1.04 0.54 -0.03
N GLU A 62 -1.14 1.81 -0.41
CA GLU A 62 -0.46 2.92 0.27
C GLU A 62 -1.28 4.19 0.05
N LYS A 63 -1.72 4.82 1.15
CA LYS A 63 -2.47 6.07 1.11
C LYS A 63 -2.21 6.93 2.34
N TYR A 64 -2.36 8.23 2.13
CA TYR A 64 -2.21 9.28 3.12
C TYR A 64 -3.53 10.05 3.21
N TYR A 65 -4.01 10.27 4.43
CA TYR A 65 -5.30 10.89 4.69
C TYR A 65 -5.15 12.08 5.62
N GLY A 66 -5.89 13.15 5.36
CA GLY A 66 -6.01 14.29 6.27
C GLY A 66 -4.72 15.11 6.41
N LYS A 67 -4.50 15.64 7.62
CA LYS A 67 -3.51 16.67 7.94
C LYS A 67 -2.50 16.21 8.99
N SER A 68 -1.22 16.51 8.77
CA SER A 68 -0.13 16.37 9.76
C SER A 68 -0.16 17.48 10.81
N SER A 69 -0.63 18.67 10.42
CA SER A 69 -0.81 19.82 11.30
C SER A 69 -2.07 20.58 10.90
N LEU A 70 -3.00 20.74 11.83
CA LEU A 70 -4.20 21.53 11.63
C LEU A 70 -3.88 23.04 11.60
N ALA A 71 -2.95 23.49 12.45
CA ALA A 71 -2.55 24.89 12.54
C ALA A 71 -1.86 25.37 11.26
N GLU A 72 -0.97 24.54 10.71
CA GLU A 72 -0.21 24.86 9.50
C GLU A 72 -0.91 24.35 8.22
N ASN A 73 -2.05 23.67 8.38
CA ASN A 73 -2.84 23.08 7.29
C ASN A 73 -2.04 22.13 6.37
N LEU A 74 -1.03 21.45 6.92
CA LEU A 74 -0.16 20.54 6.17
C LEU A 74 -0.80 19.17 5.99
N ASN A 75 -0.73 18.61 4.78
CA ASN A 75 -1.22 17.26 4.50
C ASN A 75 -0.31 16.20 5.13
N ILE A 76 -0.86 15.00 5.38
CA ILE A 76 -0.04 13.81 5.56
C ILE A 76 0.64 13.46 4.23
N SER A 77 1.89 13.02 4.29
CA SER A 77 2.69 12.53 3.16
C SER A 77 3.60 11.40 3.62
N GLU A 78 4.36 10.82 2.70
CA GLU A 78 5.42 9.83 2.95
C GLU A 78 6.50 10.32 3.92
N ASN A 79 6.66 11.65 4.05
CA ASN A 79 7.65 12.27 4.93
C ASN A 79 7.07 12.69 6.29
N SER A 80 5.78 12.46 6.55
CA SER A 80 5.15 12.81 7.82
C SER A 80 5.62 11.90 8.95
N VAL A 81 6.08 12.50 10.04
CA VAL A 81 6.56 11.77 11.23
C VAL A 81 5.43 11.58 12.23
N PHE A 82 5.26 10.34 12.70
CA PHE A 82 4.30 9.99 13.76
C PHE A 82 5.02 9.59 15.04
N ARG A 83 4.41 9.92 16.19
CA ARG A 83 4.85 9.40 17.49
C ARG A 83 4.45 7.92 17.59
N LEU A 84 5.43 7.03 17.66
CA LEU A 84 5.20 5.58 17.64
C LEU A 84 4.77 4.97 19.00
N TYR A 85 4.88 5.73 20.09
CA TYR A 85 4.52 5.29 21.45
C TYR A 85 5.02 3.87 21.77
N SER A 86 4.15 2.96 22.24
CA SER A 86 4.57 1.61 22.64
C SER A 86 5.16 0.77 21.51
N THR A 87 4.92 1.11 20.25
CA THR A 87 5.52 0.42 19.09
C THR A 87 7.05 0.59 19.07
N THR A 88 7.61 1.62 19.72
CA THR A 88 9.07 1.77 19.87
C THR A 88 9.73 0.58 20.57
N LYS A 89 8.99 -0.15 21.41
CA LYS A 89 9.49 -1.35 22.12
C LYS A 89 9.99 -2.43 21.16
N ILE A 90 9.40 -2.55 19.96
CA ILE A 90 9.85 -3.51 18.96
C ILE A 90 11.31 -3.23 18.59
N MET A 91 11.65 -1.96 18.34
CA MET A 91 13.02 -1.56 18.02
C MET A 91 13.98 -1.79 19.18
N THR A 92 13.56 -1.46 20.41
CA THR A 92 14.35 -1.72 21.62
C THR A 92 14.60 -3.21 21.81
N THR A 93 13.57 -4.05 21.70
CA THR A 93 13.68 -5.50 21.83
C THR A 93 14.63 -6.08 20.79
N VAL A 94 14.48 -5.73 19.50
CA VAL A 94 15.39 -6.19 18.45
C VAL A 94 16.83 -5.76 18.76
N SER A 95 17.05 -4.53 19.21
CA SER A 95 18.38 -4.05 19.59
C SER A 95 18.99 -4.85 20.74
N VAL A 96 18.19 -5.15 21.77
CA VAL A 96 18.61 -5.98 22.92
C VAL A 96 18.97 -7.40 22.47
N PHE A 97 18.13 -8.03 21.64
CA PHE A 97 18.42 -9.37 21.13
C PHE A 97 19.65 -9.40 20.22
N GLN A 98 19.91 -8.35 19.43
CA GLN A 98 21.16 -8.23 18.68
C GLN A 98 22.39 -8.16 19.59
N LEU A 99 22.29 -7.54 20.78
CA LEU A 99 23.39 -7.56 21.76
C LEU A 99 23.57 -8.96 22.36
N ILE A 100 22.48 -9.67 22.65
CA ILE A 100 22.52 -11.05 23.15
C ILE A 100 23.17 -11.98 22.12
N GLU A 101 22.76 -11.93 20.86
CA GLU A 101 23.35 -12.72 19.76
C GLU A 101 24.86 -12.47 19.60
N ARG A 102 25.32 -11.25 19.90
CA ARG A 102 26.73 -10.86 19.87
C ARG A 102 27.48 -11.16 21.17
N ASN A 103 26.83 -11.78 22.16
CA ASN A 103 27.37 -12.02 23.51
C ASN A 103 27.81 -10.73 24.23
N GLN A 104 27.18 -9.59 23.91
CA GLN A 104 27.43 -8.29 24.54
C GLN A 104 26.46 -8.01 25.70
N LEU A 105 25.43 -8.83 25.83
CA LEU A 105 24.40 -8.80 26.87
C LEU A 105 23.95 -10.25 27.12
N SER A 106 23.52 -10.56 28.35
CA SER A 106 23.07 -11.89 28.77
C SER A 106 21.65 -11.85 29.31
#